data_AF-A0A8S3K447-F1
#
_entry.id   AF-A0A8S3K447-F1
#
_cell.length_a   1.000
_cell.length_b   1.000
_cell.length_c   1.000
_cell.angle_alpha   90.00
_cell.angle_beta   90.00
_cell.angle_gamma   90.00
#
_symmetry.space_group_name_H-M   'P 1'
#
loop_
_entity.id
_entity.type
_entity.pdbx_description
1 polymer ?
#
loop_
_entity_poly.entity_id
_entity_poly.type
_entity_poly.pdbx_seq_one_letter_code
_entity_poly.pdbx_strand_id
1 'polypeptide(L)'
;MLISFLELYGVYFNYAKLGIRVQTPNQSDRSAGFIDKEELFKNFCCGHRTISNLCIVDPFNDKNDISKASWLTPKLNSAFREAFDKLLQSVSDQNTTLKNAPSILSKILTVSESTLIYRKRLRSIYCDHQDEQRPVR
;
A
#
# COMPACT_ATOMS: atom_id res chain seq x y z
N MET A 1 4.04 11.74 -9.80
CA MET A 1 4.29 10.33 -9.42
C MET A 1 3.20 9.76 -8.49
N LEU A 2 2.95 10.30 -7.30
CA LEU A 2 1.99 9.72 -6.34
C LEU A 2 0.53 9.63 -6.86
N ILE A 3 0.00 10.71 -7.45
CA ILE A 3 -1.39 10.73 -7.97
C ILE A 3 -1.56 9.65 -9.03
N SER A 4 -0.66 9.59 -10.01
CA SER A 4 -0.68 8.57 -11.07
C SER A 4 -0.53 7.15 -10.55
N PHE A 5 0.22 6.93 -9.47
CA PHE A 5 0.30 5.63 -8.81
C PHE A 5 -1.06 5.22 -8.20
N LEU A 6 -1.71 6.13 -7.48
CA LEU A 6 -3.02 5.87 -6.88
C LEU A 6 -4.11 5.70 -7.94
N GLU A 7 -4.04 6.46 -9.02
CA GLU A 7 -4.92 6.34 -10.18
C GLU A 7 -4.79 4.98 -10.84
N LEU A 8 -3.55 4.55 -11.13
CA LEU A 8 -3.28 3.26 -11.72
C LEU A 8 -3.87 2.13 -10.86
N TYR A 9 -3.55 2.09 -9.56
CA TYR A 9 -3.98 0.99 -8.69
C TYR A 9 -5.41 1.12 -8.14
N GLY A 10 -6.04 2.29 -8.21
CA GLY A 10 -7.42 2.52 -7.76
C GLY A 10 -8.46 2.63 -8.88
N VAL A 11 -8.03 2.84 -10.14
CA VAL A 11 -8.92 3.02 -11.29
C VAL A 11 -8.62 2.03 -12.40
N TYR A 12 -7.37 1.93 -12.84
CA TYR A 12 -7.03 1.25 -14.09
C TYR A 12 -6.54 -0.20 -13.93
N PHE A 13 -5.99 -0.57 -12.77
CA PHE A 13 -5.38 -1.87 -12.56
C PHE A 13 -6.45 -2.96 -12.41
N ASN A 14 -6.44 -3.92 -13.33
CA ASN A 14 -7.36 -5.04 -13.31
C ASN A 14 -6.85 -6.15 -12.38
N TYR A 15 -7.18 -6.07 -11.11
CA TYR A 15 -6.85 -7.10 -10.12
C TYR A 15 -7.35 -8.50 -10.51
N ALA A 16 -8.43 -8.65 -11.28
CA ALA A 16 -8.93 -9.97 -11.66
C ALA A 16 -8.05 -10.66 -12.71
N LYS A 17 -7.41 -9.89 -13.60
CA LYS A 17 -6.68 -10.43 -14.77
C LYS A 17 -5.17 -10.25 -14.69
N LEU A 18 -4.67 -9.24 -13.98
CA LEU A 18 -3.26 -8.87 -14.00
C LEU A 18 -2.54 -9.26 -12.72
N GLY A 19 -1.29 -9.67 -12.88
CA GLY A 19 -0.28 -9.79 -11.84
C GLY A 19 0.86 -8.80 -12.06
N ILE A 20 1.61 -8.53 -11.00
CA ILE A 20 2.76 -7.63 -11.00
C ILE A 20 4.04 -8.46 -10.92
N ARG A 21 4.99 -8.16 -11.80
CA ARG A 21 6.31 -8.80 -11.84
C ARG A 21 7.41 -7.74 -11.85
N VAL A 22 8.47 -8.01 -11.08
CA VAL A 22 9.69 -7.20 -11.07
C VAL A 22 10.82 -8.00 -11.71
N GLN A 23 11.66 -7.33 -12.49
CA GLN A 23 12.86 -7.93 -13.08
C GLN A 23 13.97 -8.02 -12.02
N THR A 24 14.65 -9.15 -11.95
CA THR A 24 15.89 -9.29 -11.18
C THR A 24 17.11 -9.18 -12.11
N PRO A 25 18.26 -8.67 -11.61
CA PRO A 25 19.46 -8.50 -12.42
C PRO A 25 19.93 -9.78 -13.12
N ASN A 26 19.67 -10.93 -12.52
CA ASN A 26 20.08 -12.25 -13.00
C ASN A 26 19.07 -12.88 -13.98
N GLN A 27 17.99 -12.16 -14.33
CA GLN A 27 16.97 -12.60 -15.27
C GLN A 27 16.84 -11.57 -16.41
N SER A 28 17.80 -11.61 -17.35
CA SER A 28 17.79 -10.79 -18.57
C SER A 28 16.59 -11.08 -19.47
N ASP A 29 16.06 -12.31 -19.42
CA ASP A 29 15.01 -12.79 -20.33
C ASP A 29 13.60 -12.42 -19.88
N ARG A 30 13.44 -11.70 -18.77
CA ARG A 30 12.12 -11.34 -18.22
C ARG A 30 11.96 -9.83 -18.08
N SER A 31 10.88 -9.31 -18.64
CA SER A 31 10.48 -7.91 -18.45
C SER A 31 9.80 -7.71 -17.10
N ALA A 32 10.12 -6.59 -16.45
CA ALA A 32 9.31 -6.06 -15.36
C ALA A 32 8.00 -5.50 -15.94
N GLY A 33 6.90 -5.61 -15.19
CA GLY A 33 5.62 -5.04 -15.59
C GLY A 33 4.43 -5.90 -15.20
N PHE A 34 3.36 -5.76 -15.98
CA PHE A 34 2.13 -6.51 -15.80
C PHE A 34 2.16 -7.80 -16.61
N ILE A 35 1.68 -8.87 -16.00
CA ILE A 35 1.51 -10.16 -16.64
C ILE A 35 0.05 -10.62 -16.51
N ASP A 36 -0.45 -11.31 -17.52
CA ASP A 36 -1.73 -11.97 -17.44
C ASP A 36 -1.69 -13.16 -16.46
N LYS A 37 -2.66 -13.20 -15.54
CA LYS A 37 -2.82 -14.32 -14.62
C LYS A 37 -3.02 -15.63 -15.36
N GLU A 38 -3.66 -15.63 -16.53
CA GLU A 38 -3.81 -16.83 -17.38
C GLU A 38 -2.46 -17.42 -17.79
N GLU A 39 -1.46 -16.57 -18.08
CA GLU A 39 -0.10 -17.00 -18.38
C GLU A 39 0.59 -17.56 -17.14
N LEU A 40 0.40 -16.92 -15.98
CA LEU A 40 0.92 -17.42 -14.70
C LEU A 40 0.32 -18.78 -14.32
N PHE A 41 -0.99 -18.98 -14.51
CA PHE A 41 -1.70 -20.23 -14.24
C PHE A 41 -1.09 -21.42 -14.99
N LYS A 42 -0.66 -21.23 -16.24
CA LYS A 42 0.01 -22.28 -17.03
C LYS A 42 1.34 -22.73 -16.41
N ASN A 43 2.04 -21.82 -15.75
CA ASN A 43 3.35 -22.07 -15.14
C ASN A 43 3.24 -22.63 -13.71
N PHE A 44 2.10 -22.45 -13.02
CA PHE A 44 1.85 -23.08 -11.73
C PHE A 44 1.43 -24.56 -11.94
N CYS A 45 2.39 -25.46 -12.08
CA CYS A 45 2.18 -26.91 -12.34
C CYS A 45 1.45 -27.70 -11.22
N CYS A 46 0.65 -27.10 -10.35
CA CYS A 46 -0.05 -27.81 -9.29
C CYS A 46 -1.51 -27.35 -9.27
N GLY A 47 -2.38 -28.14 -9.90
CA GLY A 47 -3.73 -27.80 -10.36
C GLY A 47 -4.81 -27.49 -9.31
N HIS A 48 -4.49 -26.73 -8.27
CA HIS A 48 -5.47 -26.24 -7.28
C HIS A 48 -5.02 -24.94 -6.59
N ARG A 49 -4.24 -24.08 -7.27
CA ARG A 49 -3.92 -22.76 -6.73
C ARG A 49 -4.89 -21.72 -7.28
N THR A 50 -5.85 -21.30 -6.47
CA THR A 50 -6.54 -20.03 -6.68
C THR A 50 -5.49 -18.91 -6.64
N ILE A 51 -5.27 -18.20 -7.75
CA ILE A 51 -4.47 -16.97 -7.73
C ILE A 51 -5.24 -15.94 -6.90
N SER A 52 -4.54 -15.28 -5.97
CA SER A 52 -5.16 -14.24 -5.15
C SER A 52 -5.63 -13.07 -6.00
N ASN A 53 -6.62 -12.33 -5.50
CA ASN A 53 -7.13 -11.15 -6.19
C ASN A 53 -6.00 -10.14 -6.47
N LEU A 54 -5.12 -9.90 -5.50
CA LEU A 54 -3.82 -9.30 -5.77
C LEU A 54 -2.86 -10.42 -6.16
N CYS A 55 -2.06 -10.23 -7.21
CA CYS A 55 -1.03 -11.16 -7.59
C CYS A 55 0.30 -10.42 -7.75
N ILE A 56 1.28 -10.76 -6.91
CA ILE A 56 2.63 -10.21 -6.97
C ILE A 56 3.57 -11.40 -7.05
N VAL A 57 4.28 -11.49 -8.17
CA VAL A 57 5.20 -12.59 -8.44
C VAL A 57 6.48 -12.36 -7.64
N ASP A 58 6.91 -13.38 -6.90
CA ASP A 58 8.19 -13.37 -6.21
C ASP A 58 9.33 -13.24 -7.25
N PRO A 59 10.22 -12.23 -7.12
CA PRO A 59 11.32 -12.02 -8.07
C PRO A 59 12.29 -13.22 -8.17
N PHE A 60 12.36 -14.05 -7.13
CA PHE A 60 13.26 -15.21 -7.07
C PHE A 60 12.52 -16.55 -7.24
N ASN A 61 11.18 -16.56 -7.24
CA ASN A 61 10.37 -17.76 -7.42
C ASN A 61 9.08 -17.46 -8.20
N ASP A 62 9.13 -17.65 -9.51
CA ASP A 62 8.01 -17.34 -10.41
C ASP A 62 6.75 -18.21 -10.21
N LYS A 63 6.89 -19.32 -9.51
CA LYS A 63 5.81 -20.20 -9.07
C LYS A 63 5.28 -19.81 -7.69
N ASN A 64 5.68 -18.66 -7.17
CA ASN A 64 5.19 -18.13 -5.92
C ASN A 64 4.56 -16.74 -6.09
N ASP A 65 3.28 -16.66 -5.77
CA ASP A 65 2.59 -15.39 -5.51
C ASP A 65 2.73 -15.05 -4.01
N ILE A 66 3.39 -13.93 -3.71
CA ILE A 66 3.62 -13.48 -2.32
C ILE A 66 2.39 -12.82 -1.71
N SER A 67 1.40 -12.46 -2.52
CA SER A 67 0.17 -11.80 -2.07
C SER A 67 -0.98 -12.75 -1.75
N LYS A 68 -0.72 -14.07 -1.71
CA LYS A 68 -1.71 -15.10 -1.33
C LYS A 68 -2.41 -14.85 0.01
N ALA A 69 -1.69 -14.28 0.98
CA ALA A 69 -2.24 -13.96 2.30
C ALA A 69 -3.01 -12.63 2.34
N SER A 70 -3.00 -11.84 1.25
CA SER A 70 -3.61 -10.50 1.17
C SER A 70 -5.09 -10.58 0.81
N TRP A 71 -5.91 -11.02 1.77
CA TRP A 71 -7.36 -11.20 1.59
C TRP A 71 -8.12 -9.86 1.44
N LEU A 72 -7.48 -8.76 1.84
CA LEU A 72 -8.06 -7.42 1.82
C LEU A 72 -7.97 -6.73 0.46
N THR A 73 -7.71 -7.46 -0.63
CA THR A 73 -7.59 -6.88 -1.98
C THR A 73 -8.79 -5.99 -2.37
N PRO A 74 -10.06 -6.38 -2.11
CA PRO A 74 -11.19 -5.48 -2.41
C PRO A 74 -11.11 -4.16 -1.66
N LYS A 75 -10.68 -4.17 -0.38
CA LYS A 75 -10.51 -2.95 0.41
C LYS A 75 -9.34 -2.10 -0.10
N LEU A 76 -8.28 -2.74 -0.61
CA LEU A 76 -7.11 -2.08 -1.15
C LEU A 76 -7.44 -1.26 -2.41
N ASN A 77 -8.26 -1.81 -3.32
CA ASN A 77 -8.74 -1.07 -4.49
C ASN A 77 -9.55 0.18 -4.08
N SER A 78 -10.54 0.01 -3.21
CA SER A 78 -11.35 1.13 -2.71
C SER A 78 -10.50 2.19 -1.99
N ALA A 79 -9.53 1.78 -1.17
CA ALA A 79 -8.65 2.70 -0.46
C ALA A 79 -7.75 3.50 -1.42
N PHE A 80 -7.20 2.86 -2.46
CA PHE A 80 -6.43 3.58 -3.47
C PHE A 80 -7.28 4.57 -4.26
N ARG A 81 -8.50 4.17 -4.63
CA ARG A 81 -9.45 5.06 -5.31
C ARG A 81 -9.81 6.27 -4.45
N GLU A 82 -10.16 6.05 -3.19
CA GLU A 82 -10.51 7.13 -2.26
C GLU A 82 -9.34 8.10 -2.06
N ALA A 83 -8.12 7.57 -1.94
CA ALA A 83 -6.92 8.38 -1.82
C ALA A 83 -6.66 9.22 -3.10
N PHE A 84 -6.86 8.63 -4.28
CA PHE A 84 -6.77 9.34 -5.56
C PHE A 84 -7.78 10.50 -5.63
N ASP A 85 -9.06 10.22 -5.36
CA ASP A 85 -10.13 11.23 -5.43
C ASP A 85 -9.86 12.39 -4.44
N LYS A 86 -9.44 12.07 -3.20
CA LYS A 86 -9.07 13.06 -2.18
C LYS A 86 -7.90 13.95 -2.61
N LEU A 87 -6.85 13.37 -3.20
CA LEU A 87 -5.71 14.15 -3.69
C LEU A 87 -6.08 15.00 -4.91
N LEU A 88 -6.82 14.44 -5.87
CA LEU A 88 -7.24 15.16 -7.07
C LEU A 88 -8.08 16.40 -6.72
N GLN A 89 -9.05 16.23 -5.83
CA GLN A 89 -9.88 17.33 -5.34
C GLN A 89 -9.08 18.39 -4.59
N SER A 90 -8.02 17.97 -3.90
CA SER A 90 -7.13 18.86 -3.13
C SER A 90 -6.24 19.73 -4.00
N VAL A 91 -5.85 19.23 -5.17
CA VAL A 91 -5.05 19.98 -6.15
C VAL A 91 -5.94 20.89 -7.00
N SER A 92 -7.20 20.51 -7.22
CA SER A 92 -8.17 21.27 -8.04
C SER A 92 -8.71 22.55 -7.38
N ASP A 93 -8.30 22.86 -6.14
CA ASP A 93 -8.66 24.09 -5.41
C ASP A 93 -10.16 24.31 -5.10
N GLN A 94 -11.04 23.40 -5.52
CA GLN A 94 -12.50 23.57 -5.47
C GLN A 94 -13.13 23.34 -4.09
N ASN A 95 -12.38 22.86 -3.08
CA ASN A 95 -12.94 22.51 -1.79
C ASN A 95 -12.30 23.28 -0.63
N THR A 96 -13.00 24.30 -0.13
CA THR A 96 -12.58 25.14 1.01
C THR A 96 -12.39 24.35 2.30
N THR A 97 -13.23 23.35 2.57
CA THR A 97 -13.10 22.47 3.75
C THR A 97 -11.80 21.65 3.74
N LEU A 98 -11.30 21.31 2.55
CA LEU A 98 -10.03 20.61 2.39
C LEU A 98 -8.83 21.57 2.44
N LYS A 99 -9.00 22.89 2.42
CA LYS A 99 -7.87 23.85 2.53
C LYS A 99 -7.33 23.95 3.96
N ASN A 100 -8.10 23.51 4.95
CA ASN A 100 -7.71 23.58 6.37
C ASN A 100 -6.72 22.48 6.79
N ALA A 101 -6.37 21.55 5.91
CA ALA A 101 -5.39 20.52 6.20
C ALA A 101 -3.96 21.10 6.15
N PRO A 102 -3.07 20.74 7.09
CA PRO A 102 -1.71 21.30 7.16
C PRO A 102 -0.86 20.95 5.94
N SER A 103 -1.20 19.89 5.20
CA SER A 103 -0.58 19.56 3.91
C SER A 103 -1.52 18.73 3.03
N ILE A 104 -1.25 18.69 1.72
CA ILE A 104 -1.96 17.83 0.77
C ILE A 104 -1.89 16.35 1.18
N LEU A 105 -0.73 15.89 1.67
CA LEU A 105 -0.52 14.50 2.11
C LEU A 105 -1.30 14.13 3.38
N SER A 106 -1.49 15.09 4.28
CA SER A 106 -2.23 14.85 5.53
C SER A 106 -3.70 14.46 5.31
N LYS A 107 -4.22 14.63 4.09
CA LYS A 107 -5.60 14.27 3.73
C LYS A 107 -5.79 12.78 3.46
N ILE A 108 -4.72 12.09 3.06
CA ILE A 108 -4.74 10.65 2.79
C ILE A 108 -4.02 9.85 3.87
N LEU A 109 -3.10 10.48 4.61
CA LEU A 109 -2.41 9.88 5.75
C LEU A 109 -3.13 10.25 7.04
N THR A 110 -4.07 9.42 7.47
CA THR A 110 -4.77 9.58 8.75
C THR A 110 -4.16 8.67 9.81
N VAL A 111 -4.04 9.18 11.03
CA VAL A 111 -3.65 8.39 12.20
C VAL A 111 -4.89 8.25 13.07
N SER A 112 -5.19 7.02 13.51
CA SER A 112 -6.32 6.81 14.42
C SER A 112 -6.11 7.54 15.75
N GLU A 113 -7.19 8.05 16.32
CA GLU A 113 -7.13 8.72 17.64
C GLU A 113 -6.56 7.77 18.70
N SER A 114 -6.88 6.49 18.65
CA SER A 114 -6.30 5.48 19.55
C SER A 114 -4.78 5.39 19.46
N THR A 115 -4.20 5.53 18.27
CA THR A 115 -2.75 5.56 18.07
C THR A 115 -2.14 6.84 18.65
N LEU A 116 -2.82 7.99 18.49
CA LEU A 116 -2.37 9.25 19.09
C LEU A 116 -2.37 9.18 20.61
N ILE A 117 -3.43 8.63 21.20
CA ILE A 117 -3.54 8.40 22.65
C ILE A 117 -2.42 7.47 23.13
N TYR A 118 -2.21 6.34 22.44
CA TYR A 118 -1.16 5.39 22.80
C TYR A 118 0.23 6.02 22.76
N ARG A 119 0.55 6.81 21.72
CA ARG A 119 1.83 7.54 21.61
C ARG A 119 2.01 8.56 22.73
N LYS A 120 0.95 9.30 23.10
CA LYS A 120 0.99 10.23 24.23
C LYS A 120 1.27 9.50 25.55
N ARG A 121 0.63 8.35 25.77
CA ARG A 121 0.87 7.52 26.95
C ARG A 121 2.31 7.02 27.02
N LEU A 122 2.86 6.48 25.92
CA LEU A 122 4.26 6.05 25.87
C LEU A 122 5.20 7.22 26.18
N ARG A 123 4.95 8.39 25.60
CA ARG A 123 5.78 9.58 25.85
C ARG A 123 5.79 9.97 27.33
N SER A 124 4.64 9.93 28.01
CA SER A 124 4.56 10.19 29.46
C SER A 124 5.49 9.23 30.22
N ILE A 125 5.33 7.92 30.00
CA ILE A 125 6.12 6.89 30.67
C ILE A 125 7.62 7.11 30.48
N TYR A 126 8.07 7.41 29.25
CA TYR A 126 9.48 7.67 28.97
C TYR A 126 10.00 8.97 29.61
N CYS A 127 9.19 10.04 29.62
CA CYS A 127 9.59 11.29 30.27
C CYS A 127 9.64 11.16 31.80
N ASP A 128 8.67 10.47 32.39
CA ASP A 128 8.60 10.23 33.83
C ASP A 128 9.84 9.44 34.31
N HIS A 129 10.26 8.41 33.55
CA HIS A 129 11.49 7.67 33.84
C HIS A 129 12.78 8.49 33.62
N GLN A 130 12.78 9.49 32.74
CA GLN A 130 13.94 10.38 32.55
C GLN A 130 14.09 11.37 33.71
N ASP A 131 12.97 11.81 34.30
CA ASP A 131 12.98 12.71 35.45
C ASP A 131 13.33 11.96 36.76
N GLU A 132 12.93 10.69 36.92
CA GLU A 132 13.38 9.83 38.04
C GLU A 132 14.89 9.55 38.03
N GLN A 133 15.53 9.58 36.86
CA GLN A 133 16.97 9.32 36.72
C GLN A 133 17.85 10.58 36.68
N ARG A 134 17.28 11.78 36.83
CA ARG A 134 18.11 12.99 36.98
C ARG A 134 18.69 13.04 38.40
N PRO A 135 20.02 13.12 38.55
CA PRO A 135 20.62 13.33 39.86
C PRO A 135 20.19 14.68 40.41
N VAL A 136 19.70 14.70 41.65
CA VAL A 136 19.38 15.90 42.40
C VAL A 136 20.66 16.72 42.55
N ARG A 137 20.68 17.93 41.99
CA ARG A 137 21.79 18.88 42.12
C ARG A 137 21.79 19.55 43.49
#